data_AF-A0A4Q3XGM1-F1
#
_entry.id   AF-A0A4Q3XGM1-F1
#
_cell.length_a   1.000
_cell.length_b   1.000
_cell.length_c   1.000
_cell.angle_alpha   90.00
_cell.angle_beta   90.00
_cell.angle_gamma   90.00
#
_symmetry.space_group_name_H-M   'P 1'
#
loop_
_entity.id
_entity.type
_entity.pdbx_description
1 polymer ?
#
loop_
_entity_poly.entity_id
_entity_poly.type
_entity_poly.pdbx_seq_one_letter_code
_entity_poly.pdbx_strand_id
1 'polypeptide(L)'
;MTAGTLDVFLVIMLSCYAFVGWQRGGITGILGLVGLILGGMIGFLLAPHIVSLATLTPTHQALTSALIIIVAALVGQVSVATIGERLRSRQRVRAVRVADSIAGAMVAVVSVAVGVWLVAGAARTLVPERASNAIADSQVLSGLDAAMPSGADRWSASLRNELDRSGFPRVFEQAVEPDVPDAPADPGVARTDAVERASRSIVKIATAPTECGGQYGGSGWVQAPGRVVTNAHVVAGSGPVTVQVRGEGERLRGTVVMFDPRADLAVLDVPDLKAPALPMTSTPLRPNTDAVIAGYPGGGPYRVISAKVSTPLQARGHDIYGQPGVDRSVYAVNAPVRPGNSGGPMLTADGRVAGTVFARAKSTGDTGYVLTNQMLTSRLGSVGSSSVPTGACAIR
;
A
#
# COMPACT_ATOMS: atom_id res chain seq x y z
N MET A 1 -2.12 -16.25 12.57
CA MET A 1 -2.35 -17.31 11.57
C MET A 1 -1.17 -17.31 10.62
N THR A 2 -0.61 -18.46 10.30
CA THR A 2 0.39 -18.62 9.24
C THR A 2 -0.33 -18.86 7.91
N ALA A 3 0.32 -18.61 6.77
CA ALA A 3 -0.27 -18.84 5.44
C ALA A 3 -0.81 -20.28 5.29
N GLY A 4 -0.07 -21.28 5.79
CA GLY A 4 -0.51 -22.67 5.79
C GLY A 4 -1.80 -22.93 6.59
N THR A 5 -2.00 -22.25 7.73
CA THR A 5 -3.26 -22.39 8.48
C THR A 5 -4.46 -21.73 7.78
N LEU A 6 -4.22 -20.65 7.03
CA LEU A 6 -5.24 -20.00 6.22
C LEU A 6 -5.64 -20.88 5.03
N ASP A 7 -4.67 -21.47 4.33
CA ASP A 7 -4.91 -22.35 3.20
C ASP A 7 -5.74 -23.59 3.59
N VAL A 8 -5.41 -24.24 4.72
CA VAL A 8 -6.19 -25.37 5.25
C VAL A 8 -7.63 -24.98 5.54
N PHE A 9 -7.84 -23.82 6.17
CA PHE A 9 -9.18 -23.32 6.46
C PHE A 9 -9.98 -23.05 5.17
N LEU A 10 -9.35 -22.41 4.18
CA LEU A 10 -9.97 -22.13 2.88
C LEU A 10 -10.34 -23.41 2.14
N VAL A 11 -9.48 -24.43 2.14
CA VAL A 11 -9.76 -25.73 1.49
C VAL A 11 -10.93 -26.45 2.17
N ILE A 12 -10.97 -26.46 3.51
CA ILE A 12 -12.10 -27.05 4.27
C ILE A 12 -13.40 -26.31 3.93
N MET A 13 -13.36 -24.98 3.92
CA MET A 13 -14.51 -24.16 3.58
C MET A 13 -15.00 -24.43 2.15
N LEU A 14 -14.11 -24.42 1.15
CA LEU A 14 -14.45 -24.69 -0.24
C LEU A 14 -15.03 -26.11 -0.41
N SER A 15 -14.49 -27.10 0.31
CA SER A 15 -14.99 -28.49 0.28
C SER A 15 -16.39 -28.60 0.88
N CYS A 16 -16.65 -27.93 2.01
CA CYS A 16 -17.99 -27.86 2.61
C CYS A 16 -19.00 -27.20 1.66
N TYR A 17 -18.63 -26.10 1.02
CA TYR A 17 -19.50 -25.42 0.07
C TYR A 17 -19.71 -26.21 -1.24
N ALA A 18 -18.72 -26.95 -1.71
CA ALA A 18 -18.88 -27.89 -2.81
C ALA A 18 -19.92 -28.97 -2.48
N PHE A 19 -19.88 -29.50 -1.24
CA PHE A 19 -20.84 -30.48 -0.75
C PHE A 19 -22.26 -29.90 -0.62
N VAL A 20 -22.40 -28.67 -0.11
CA VAL A 20 -23.70 -27.98 -0.06
C VAL A 20 -24.23 -27.69 -1.47
N GLY A 21 -23.38 -27.25 -2.39
CA GLY A 21 -23.72 -27.01 -3.79
C GLY A 21 -24.18 -28.28 -4.52
N TRP A 22 -23.51 -29.40 -4.25
CA TRP A 22 -23.89 -30.72 -4.76
C TRP A 22 -25.32 -31.10 -4.34
N GLN A 23 -25.69 -30.81 -3.09
CA GLN A 23 -27.04 -31.08 -2.57
C GLN A 23 -28.10 -30.13 -3.18
N ARG A 24 -27.76 -28.85 -3.37
CA ARG A 24 -28.70 -27.79 -3.79
C ARG A 24 -28.93 -27.66 -5.30
N GLY A 25 -28.02 -28.17 -6.13
CA GLY A 25 -28.15 -28.18 -7.60
C GLY A 25 -27.70 -26.89 -8.29
N GLY A 26 -27.39 -27.00 -9.58
CA GLY A 26 -26.77 -25.99 -10.44
C GLY A 26 -27.66 -24.79 -10.70
N ILE A 27 -28.95 -25.01 -10.93
CA ILE A 27 -29.92 -23.92 -11.16
C ILE A 27 -30.00 -23.02 -9.92
N THR A 28 -30.12 -23.62 -8.74
CA THR A 28 -30.11 -22.93 -7.44
C THR A 28 -28.77 -22.24 -7.20
N GLY A 29 -27.66 -22.89 -7.60
CA GLY A 29 -26.31 -22.34 -7.52
C GLY A 29 -26.12 -21.08 -8.37
N ILE A 30 -26.52 -21.10 -9.64
CA ILE A 30 -26.37 -19.97 -10.58
C ILE A 30 -27.20 -18.78 -10.10
N LEU A 31 -28.45 -19.04 -9.70
CA LEU A 31 -29.32 -18.01 -9.14
C LEU A 31 -28.77 -17.45 -7.82
N GLY A 32 -28.17 -18.30 -6.98
CA GLY A 32 -27.44 -17.86 -5.79
C GLY A 32 -26.26 -16.95 -6.11
N LEU A 33 -25.45 -17.27 -7.14
CA LEU A 33 -24.33 -16.43 -7.59
C LEU A 33 -24.83 -15.06 -8.08
N VAL A 34 -25.89 -15.03 -8.88
CA VAL A 34 -26.52 -13.79 -9.34
C VAL A 34 -27.00 -12.96 -8.15
N GLY A 35 -27.63 -13.61 -7.17
CA GLY A 35 -28.06 -12.96 -5.93
C GLY A 35 -26.90 -12.38 -5.11
N LEU A 36 -25.77 -13.09 -5.04
CA LEU A 36 -24.57 -12.64 -4.34
C LEU A 36 -24.00 -11.38 -4.99
N ILE A 37 -23.88 -11.37 -6.33
CA ILE A 37 -23.36 -10.22 -7.09
C ILE A 37 -24.28 -9.00 -6.93
N LEU A 38 -25.59 -9.18 -7.13
CA LEU A 38 -26.56 -8.09 -7.01
C LEU A 38 -26.62 -7.56 -5.57
N GLY A 39 -26.64 -8.44 -4.57
CA GLY A 39 -26.63 -8.08 -3.16
C GLY A 39 -25.37 -7.34 -2.76
N GLY A 40 -24.20 -7.82 -3.20
CA GLY A 40 -22.92 -7.15 -2.95
C GLY A 40 -22.83 -5.77 -3.60
N MET A 41 -23.34 -5.61 -4.83
CA MET A 41 -23.41 -4.32 -5.53
C MET A 41 -24.31 -3.33 -4.80
N ILE A 42 -25.49 -3.77 -4.36
CA ILE A 42 -26.41 -2.93 -3.55
C ILE A 42 -25.75 -2.55 -2.22
N GLY A 43 -25.10 -3.50 -1.55
CA GLY A 43 -24.36 -3.26 -0.31
C GLY A 43 -23.23 -2.24 -0.49
N PHE A 44 -22.50 -2.32 -1.61
CA PHE A 44 -21.43 -1.38 -1.93
C PHE A 44 -21.95 0.05 -2.15
N LEU A 45 -23.08 0.20 -2.83
CA LEU A 45 -23.71 1.51 -3.04
C LEU A 45 -24.28 2.10 -1.74
N LEU A 46 -24.83 1.26 -0.85
CA LEU A 46 -25.44 1.69 0.40
C LEU A 46 -24.43 1.91 1.54
N ALA A 47 -23.33 1.16 1.57
CA ALA A 47 -22.32 1.23 2.62
C ALA A 47 -21.84 2.65 2.96
N PRO A 48 -21.41 3.49 1.99
CA PRO A 48 -20.95 4.85 2.31
C PRO A 48 -22.06 5.73 2.89
N HIS A 49 -23.30 5.57 2.41
CA HIS A 49 -24.45 6.31 2.94
C HIS A 49 -24.77 5.90 4.38
N ILE A 50 -24.83 4.61 4.67
CA ILE A 50 -25.14 4.10 6.02
C ILE A 50 -24.05 4.48 7.01
N VAL A 51 -22.78 4.33 6.62
CA VAL A 51 -21.64 4.66 7.48
C VAL A 51 -21.54 6.16 7.74
N SER A 52 -21.95 7.01 6.80
CA SER A 52 -21.99 8.47 7.00
C SER A 52 -22.96 8.93 8.09
N LEU A 53 -23.93 8.09 8.48
CA LEU A 53 -24.89 8.40 9.56
C LEU A 53 -24.27 8.24 10.96
N ALA A 54 -23.10 7.62 11.08
CA ALA A 54 -22.42 7.38 12.33
C ALA A 54 -21.02 8.01 12.34
N THR A 55 -20.67 8.71 13.41
CA THR A 55 -19.31 9.23 13.62
C THR A 55 -18.38 8.10 14.08
N LEU A 56 -17.92 7.31 13.13
CA LEU A 56 -16.99 6.20 13.34
C LEU A 56 -15.56 6.61 13.01
N THR A 57 -14.57 6.01 13.68
CA THR A 57 -13.16 6.15 13.29
C THR A 57 -12.89 5.47 11.93
N PRO A 58 -11.87 5.88 11.15
CA PRO A 58 -11.63 5.37 9.80
C PRO A 58 -11.52 3.82 9.73
N THR A 59 -10.87 3.20 10.72
CA THR A 59 -10.79 1.74 10.81
C THR A 59 -12.16 1.10 10.99
N HIS A 60 -13.01 1.68 11.86
CA HIS A 60 -14.35 1.18 12.09
C HIS A 60 -15.26 1.45 10.88
N GLN A 61 -15.11 2.57 10.19
CA GLN A 61 -15.83 2.86 8.94
C GLN A 61 -15.57 1.80 7.87
N ALA A 62 -14.31 1.42 7.70
CA ALA A 62 -13.93 0.39 6.72
C ALA A 62 -14.45 -1.00 7.11
N LEU A 63 -14.34 -1.37 8.40
CA LEU A 63 -14.88 -2.63 8.92
C LEU A 63 -16.41 -2.70 8.79
N THR A 64 -17.11 -1.62 9.13
CA THR A 64 -18.57 -1.54 9.01
C THR A 64 -19.00 -1.57 7.54
N SER A 65 -18.28 -0.89 6.64
CA SER A 65 -18.56 -0.95 5.19
C SER A 65 -18.39 -2.36 4.65
N ALA A 66 -17.29 -3.04 5.01
CA ALA A 66 -17.07 -4.43 4.63
C ALA A 66 -18.18 -5.36 5.15
N LEU A 67 -18.60 -5.17 6.41
CA LEU A 67 -19.68 -5.94 7.01
C LEU A 67 -21.02 -5.73 6.27
N ILE A 68 -21.37 -4.48 5.94
CA ILE A 68 -22.59 -4.16 5.19
C ILE A 68 -22.60 -4.85 3.82
N ILE A 69 -21.47 -4.79 3.10
CA ILE A 69 -21.34 -5.43 1.78
C ILE A 69 -21.51 -6.95 1.89
N ILE A 70 -20.86 -7.58 2.88
CA ILE A 70 -20.95 -9.03 3.12
C ILE A 70 -22.39 -9.43 3.44
N VAL A 71 -23.04 -8.72 4.36
CA VAL A 71 -24.42 -9.01 4.76
C VAL A 71 -25.37 -8.85 3.56
N ALA A 72 -25.24 -7.78 2.78
CA ALA A 72 -26.07 -7.56 1.60
C ALA A 72 -25.87 -8.64 0.53
N ALA A 73 -24.63 -9.07 0.30
CA ALA A 73 -24.30 -10.16 -0.62
C ALA A 73 -24.93 -11.50 -0.18
N LEU A 74 -24.84 -11.83 1.12
CA LEU A 74 -25.45 -13.05 1.67
C LEU A 74 -26.98 -13.02 1.60
N VAL A 75 -27.60 -11.88 1.90
CA VAL A 75 -29.05 -11.70 1.77
C VAL A 75 -29.51 -11.84 0.32
N GLY A 76 -28.78 -11.23 -0.62
CA GLY A 76 -29.06 -11.36 -2.05
C GLY A 76 -28.95 -12.81 -2.52
N GLN A 77 -27.89 -13.52 -2.10
CA GLN A 77 -27.68 -14.93 -2.43
C GLN A 77 -28.84 -15.81 -1.98
N VAL A 78 -29.28 -15.68 -0.72
CA VAL A 78 -30.41 -16.46 -0.18
C VAL A 78 -31.71 -16.11 -0.91
N SER A 79 -31.97 -14.82 -1.11
CA SER A 79 -33.21 -14.33 -1.73
C SER A 79 -33.38 -14.87 -3.15
N VAL A 80 -32.34 -14.83 -3.98
CA VAL A 80 -32.41 -15.30 -5.36
C VAL A 80 -32.32 -16.83 -5.46
N ALA A 81 -31.60 -17.50 -4.55
CA ALA A 81 -31.54 -18.97 -4.50
C ALA A 81 -32.89 -19.62 -4.20
N THR A 82 -33.74 -19.01 -3.34
CA THR A 82 -35.08 -19.55 -3.06
C THR A 82 -36.01 -19.58 -4.29
N ILE A 83 -35.77 -18.69 -5.27
CA ILE A 83 -36.47 -18.69 -6.55
C ILE A 83 -36.05 -19.91 -7.39
N GLY A 84 -34.76 -20.29 -7.32
CA GLY A 84 -34.20 -21.46 -8.00
C GLY A 84 -34.71 -22.79 -7.49
N GLU A 85 -34.93 -22.91 -6.17
CA GLU A 85 -35.47 -24.13 -5.56
C GLU A 85 -36.90 -24.43 -6.04
N ARG A 86 -37.73 -23.39 -6.23
CA ARG A 86 -39.07 -23.54 -6.81
C ARG A 86 -39.03 -24.05 -8.25
N LEU A 87 -38.04 -23.62 -9.03
CA LEU A 87 -37.85 -24.03 -10.42
C LEU A 87 -37.33 -25.48 -10.56
N ARG A 88 -36.47 -25.91 -9.63
CA ARG A 88 -35.87 -27.27 -9.59
C ARG A 88 -36.89 -28.38 -9.31
N SER A 89 -37.98 -28.09 -8.61
CA SER A 89 -39.03 -29.06 -8.24
C SER A 89 -39.71 -29.77 -9.43
N ARG A 90 -39.52 -29.27 -10.66
CA ARG A 90 -40.13 -29.79 -11.89
C ARG A 90 -39.32 -30.90 -12.60
N GLN A 91 -38.11 -31.23 -12.17
CA GLN A 91 -37.24 -32.19 -12.87
C GLN A 91 -37.33 -33.62 -12.29
N ARG A 92 -37.86 -34.56 -13.10
CA ARG A 92 -38.07 -35.97 -12.74
C ARG A 92 -36.97 -36.95 -13.20
N VAL A 93 -36.09 -36.55 -14.11
CA VAL A 93 -35.09 -37.46 -14.73
C VAL A 93 -33.79 -37.54 -13.92
N ARG A 94 -33.33 -38.76 -13.60
CA ARG A 94 -32.16 -39.02 -12.72
C ARG A 94 -30.84 -38.50 -13.29
N ALA A 95 -30.60 -38.62 -14.60
CA ALA A 95 -29.37 -38.12 -15.25
C ALA A 95 -29.27 -36.59 -15.20
N VAL A 96 -30.38 -35.89 -15.43
CA VAL A 96 -30.47 -34.43 -15.34
C VAL A 96 -30.22 -33.96 -13.91
N ARG A 97 -30.69 -34.71 -12.91
CA ARG A 97 -30.45 -34.41 -11.48
C ARG A 97 -28.97 -34.55 -11.09
N VAL A 98 -28.26 -35.55 -11.62
CA VAL A 98 -26.82 -35.72 -11.35
C VAL A 98 -26.00 -34.62 -12.03
N ALA A 99 -26.30 -34.29 -13.28
CA ALA A 99 -25.65 -33.17 -13.98
C ALA A 99 -25.90 -31.83 -13.28
N ASP A 100 -27.13 -31.59 -12.82
CA ASP A 100 -27.49 -30.42 -12.02
C ASP A 100 -26.74 -30.38 -10.67
N SER A 101 -26.59 -31.51 -9.97
CA SER A 101 -25.79 -31.57 -8.73
C SER A 101 -24.30 -31.27 -8.95
N ILE A 102 -23.70 -31.77 -10.03
CA ILE A 102 -22.29 -31.46 -10.39
C ILE A 102 -22.15 -29.96 -10.69
N ALA A 103 -23.07 -29.40 -11.48
CA ALA A 103 -23.10 -27.96 -11.77
C ALA A 103 -23.29 -27.12 -10.49
N GLY A 104 -24.12 -27.59 -9.54
CA GLY A 104 -24.32 -26.94 -8.24
C GLY A 104 -23.06 -26.89 -7.39
N ALA A 105 -22.29 -27.97 -7.36
CA ALA A 105 -21.01 -28.01 -6.66
C ALA A 105 -20.01 -27.00 -7.27
N MET A 106 -19.88 -26.98 -8.60
CA MET A 106 -18.97 -26.05 -9.29
C MET A 106 -19.34 -24.59 -9.04
N VAL A 107 -20.63 -24.25 -9.17
CA VAL A 107 -21.07 -22.86 -8.99
C VAL A 107 -20.94 -22.41 -7.54
N ALA A 108 -21.18 -23.29 -6.57
CA ALA A 108 -20.97 -22.97 -5.15
C ALA A 108 -19.49 -22.68 -4.84
N VAL A 109 -18.57 -23.50 -5.37
CA VAL A 109 -17.13 -23.28 -5.23
C VAL A 109 -16.73 -21.95 -5.85
N VAL A 110 -17.17 -21.65 -7.07
CA VAL A 110 -16.89 -20.38 -7.77
C VAL A 110 -17.45 -19.18 -7.00
N SER A 111 -18.67 -19.27 -6.48
CA SER A 111 -19.31 -18.18 -5.73
C SER A 111 -18.51 -17.82 -4.47
N VAL A 112 -18.07 -18.84 -3.73
CA VAL A 112 -17.28 -18.66 -2.50
C VAL A 112 -15.88 -18.17 -2.83
N ALA A 113 -15.26 -18.72 -3.87
CA ALA A 113 -13.98 -18.27 -4.39
C ALA A 113 -13.98 -16.77 -4.70
N VAL A 114 -14.99 -16.29 -5.43
CA VAL A 114 -15.15 -14.86 -5.75
C VAL A 114 -15.40 -14.02 -4.48
N GLY A 115 -16.25 -14.51 -3.57
CA GLY A 115 -16.51 -13.82 -2.29
C GLY A 115 -15.26 -13.70 -1.42
N VAL A 116 -14.50 -14.79 -1.28
CA VAL A 116 -13.21 -14.81 -0.57
C VAL A 116 -12.21 -13.89 -1.23
N TRP A 117 -12.13 -13.87 -2.55
CA TRP A 117 -11.24 -13.00 -3.30
C TRP A 117 -11.54 -11.51 -3.05
N LEU A 118 -12.82 -11.11 -3.08
CA LEU A 118 -13.24 -9.74 -2.77
C LEU A 118 -12.91 -9.35 -1.33
N VAL A 119 -13.22 -10.23 -0.37
CA VAL A 119 -12.95 -9.98 1.06
C VAL A 119 -11.45 -9.94 1.34
N ALA A 120 -10.67 -10.85 0.76
CA ALA A 120 -9.22 -10.87 0.90
C ALA A 120 -8.59 -9.60 0.31
N GLY A 121 -9.07 -9.15 -0.85
CA GLY A 121 -8.65 -7.89 -1.48
C GLY A 121 -8.84 -6.68 -0.57
N ALA A 122 -10.00 -6.57 0.07
CA ALA A 122 -10.30 -5.50 1.03
C ALA A 122 -9.59 -5.69 2.40
N ALA A 123 -9.38 -6.93 2.84
CA ALA A 123 -8.73 -7.24 4.10
C ALA A 123 -7.22 -6.95 4.07
N ARG A 124 -6.55 -7.09 2.91
CA ARG A 124 -5.12 -6.79 2.74
C ARG A 124 -4.75 -5.37 3.20
N THR A 125 -5.69 -4.42 3.13
CA THR A 125 -5.48 -3.01 3.53
C THR A 125 -5.90 -2.72 4.98
N LEU A 126 -6.68 -3.59 5.62
CA LEU A 126 -7.36 -3.29 6.90
C LEU A 126 -6.83 -4.10 8.09
N VAL A 127 -6.13 -5.22 7.85
CA VAL A 127 -5.73 -6.15 8.90
C VAL A 127 -4.24 -5.96 9.28
N PRO A 128 -3.85 -6.01 10.56
CA PRO A 128 -2.45 -5.88 11.01
C PRO A 128 -1.46 -6.85 10.33
N GLU A 129 -0.18 -6.46 10.22
CA GLU A 129 0.86 -7.10 9.40
C GLU A 129 0.95 -8.63 9.53
N ARG A 130 0.75 -9.19 10.72
CA ARG A 130 0.80 -10.65 10.94
C ARG A 130 -0.25 -11.41 10.14
N ALA A 131 -1.40 -10.81 9.86
CA ALA A 131 -2.45 -11.39 9.04
C ALA A 131 -2.31 -10.98 7.57
N SER A 132 -1.79 -9.78 7.27
CA SER A 132 -1.52 -9.35 5.89
C SER A 132 -0.49 -10.25 5.20
N ASN A 133 0.60 -10.63 5.91
CA ASN A 133 1.60 -11.55 5.38
C ASN A 133 1.01 -12.96 5.11
N ALA A 134 0.12 -13.44 5.98
CA ALA A 134 -0.56 -14.71 5.77
C ALA A 134 -1.51 -14.70 4.55
N ILE A 135 -2.07 -13.54 4.22
CA ILE A 135 -2.91 -13.33 3.03
C ILE A 135 -2.06 -13.17 1.75
N ALA A 136 -0.89 -12.54 1.86
CA ALA A 136 0.04 -12.36 0.73
C ALA A 136 0.74 -13.67 0.33
N ASP A 137 1.04 -14.54 1.29
CA ASP A 137 1.75 -15.81 1.08
C ASP A 137 0.81 -17.02 0.83
N SER A 138 -0.51 -16.80 0.73
CA SER A 138 -1.50 -17.89 0.53
C SER A 138 -1.50 -18.41 -0.91
N GLN A 139 -1.28 -19.72 -1.08
CA GLN A 139 -1.29 -20.34 -2.41
C GLN A 139 -2.70 -20.41 -3.00
N VAL A 140 -3.72 -20.61 -2.17
CA VAL A 140 -5.13 -20.64 -2.59
C VAL A 140 -5.55 -19.29 -3.15
N LEU A 141 -5.19 -18.19 -2.47
CA LEU A 141 -5.51 -16.85 -2.95
C LEU A 141 -4.73 -16.47 -4.21
N SER A 142 -3.47 -16.93 -4.34
CA SER A 142 -2.68 -16.71 -5.56
C SER A 142 -3.27 -17.46 -6.78
N GLY A 143 -3.76 -18.68 -6.58
CA GLY A 143 -4.44 -19.46 -7.62
C GLY A 143 -5.79 -18.86 -8.01
N LEU A 144 -6.50 -18.27 -7.04
CA LEU A 144 -7.73 -17.51 -7.28
C LEU A 144 -7.46 -16.22 -8.07
N ASP A 145 -6.42 -15.46 -7.72
CA ASP A 145 -5.99 -14.28 -8.48
C ASP A 145 -5.66 -14.66 -9.95
N ALA A 146 -4.97 -15.78 -10.18
CA ALA A 146 -4.60 -16.26 -11.52
C ALA A 146 -5.80 -16.76 -12.36
N ALA A 147 -6.90 -17.17 -11.73
CA ALA A 147 -8.09 -17.69 -12.40
C ALA A 147 -9.12 -16.61 -12.76
N MET A 148 -8.96 -15.39 -12.26
CA MET A 148 -9.89 -14.29 -12.52
C MET A 148 -9.67 -13.68 -13.93
N PRO A 149 -10.75 -13.25 -14.63
CA PRO A 149 -10.60 -12.59 -15.93
C PRO A 149 -9.84 -11.27 -15.79
N SER A 150 -8.95 -10.94 -16.73
CA SER A 150 -8.13 -9.71 -16.76
C SER A 150 -8.91 -8.39 -16.71
N GLY A 151 -10.24 -8.42 -16.87
CA GLY A 151 -11.13 -7.27 -16.63
C GLY A 151 -11.42 -6.97 -15.16
N ALA A 152 -11.31 -7.95 -14.26
CA ALA A 152 -11.54 -7.81 -12.83
C ALA A 152 -10.42 -7.02 -12.12
N ASP A 153 -9.23 -6.97 -12.74
CA ASP A 153 -8.12 -6.13 -12.31
C ASP A 153 -8.46 -4.64 -12.34
N ARG A 154 -9.31 -4.21 -13.27
CA ARG A 154 -9.76 -2.81 -13.36
C ARG A 154 -10.74 -2.42 -12.23
N TRP A 155 -11.56 -3.38 -11.79
CA TRP A 155 -12.53 -3.16 -10.70
C TRP A 155 -11.85 -3.19 -9.34
N SER A 156 -10.96 -4.17 -9.13
CA SER A 156 -10.11 -4.21 -7.93
C SER A 156 -9.13 -3.05 -7.89
N ALA A 157 -8.60 -2.59 -9.03
CA ALA A 157 -7.82 -1.34 -9.11
C ALA A 157 -8.66 -0.10 -8.80
N SER A 158 -9.95 -0.05 -9.15
CA SER A 158 -10.84 1.06 -8.79
C SER A 158 -11.18 1.06 -7.29
N LEU A 159 -11.46 -0.11 -6.71
CA LEU A 159 -11.68 -0.27 -5.26
C LEU A 159 -10.39 0.01 -4.47
N ARG A 160 -9.24 -0.46 -4.97
CA ARG A 160 -7.91 -0.11 -4.45
C ARG A 160 -7.64 1.37 -4.60
N ASN A 161 -7.97 2.04 -5.70
CA ASN A 161 -7.78 3.49 -5.85
C ASN A 161 -8.64 4.31 -4.87
N GLU A 162 -9.85 3.83 -4.55
CA GLU A 162 -10.71 4.47 -3.57
C GLU A 162 -10.23 4.23 -2.13
N LEU A 163 -9.60 3.07 -1.86
CA LEU A 163 -8.92 2.73 -0.60
C LEU A 163 -7.49 3.34 -0.48
N ASP A 164 -6.79 3.52 -1.60
CA ASP A 164 -5.46 4.12 -1.82
C ASP A 164 -5.55 5.67 -1.87
N ARG A 165 -6.70 6.24 -1.50
CA ARG A 165 -6.77 7.59 -0.90
C ARG A 165 -5.99 7.69 0.43
N SER A 166 -5.16 6.70 0.73
CA SER A 166 -4.28 6.61 1.87
C SER A 166 -2.83 6.84 1.43
N GLY A 167 -2.42 8.11 1.34
CA GLY A 167 -1.15 8.49 1.98
C GLY A 167 -0.05 9.10 1.13
N PHE A 168 -0.31 9.73 -0.02
CA PHE A 168 0.75 10.42 -0.78
C PHE A 168 0.32 11.77 -1.35
N PRO A 169 1.12 12.85 -1.13
CA PRO A 169 0.85 14.18 -1.69
C PRO A 169 0.76 14.16 -3.21
N ARG A 170 -0.16 14.97 -3.77
CA ARG A 170 -0.25 15.18 -5.22
C ARG A 170 0.94 16.01 -5.70
N VAL A 171 1.84 15.35 -6.43
CA VAL A 171 3.10 15.94 -6.90
C VAL A 171 2.93 16.90 -8.08
N PHE A 172 1.94 16.65 -8.96
CA PHE A 172 1.69 17.47 -10.14
C PHE A 172 0.27 18.03 -10.15
N GLU A 173 0.16 19.35 -10.32
CA GLU A 173 -1.10 20.04 -10.60
C GLU A 173 -1.57 19.81 -12.06
N GLN A 174 -0.64 19.52 -12.97
CA GLN A 174 -0.91 19.31 -14.40
C GLN A 174 -0.62 17.85 -14.80
N ALA A 175 -1.49 17.27 -15.63
CA ALA A 175 -1.54 15.84 -15.97
C ALA A 175 -0.42 15.34 -16.91
N VAL A 176 0.64 16.11 -17.16
CA VAL A 176 1.77 15.65 -17.96
C VAL A 176 2.69 14.88 -17.01
N GLU A 177 2.46 13.57 -16.90
CA GLU A 177 3.40 12.70 -16.20
C GLU A 177 4.74 12.69 -16.96
N PRO A 178 5.88 12.74 -16.25
CA PRO A 178 7.18 12.73 -16.89
C PRO A 178 7.40 11.46 -17.72
N ASP A 179 8.14 11.58 -18.81
CA ASP A 179 8.63 10.42 -19.55
C ASP A 179 9.63 9.66 -18.67
N VAL A 180 9.19 8.50 -18.15
CA VAL A 180 9.99 7.62 -17.30
C VAL A 180 10.53 6.49 -18.19
N PRO A 181 11.82 6.14 -18.10
CA PRO A 181 12.38 5.06 -18.90
C PRO A 181 11.60 3.75 -18.73
N ASP A 182 11.13 3.17 -19.83
CA ASP A 182 10.42 1.87 -19.83
C ASP A 182 11.33 0.69 -19.46
N ALA A 183 12.64 0.83 -19.70
CA ALA A 183 13.60 -0.22 -19.42
C ALA A 183 13.74 -0.45 -17.91
N PRO A 184 13.70 -1.71 -17.42
CA PRO A 184 13.93 -2.00 -16.02
C PRO A 184 15.35 -1.65 -15.59
N ALA A 185 15.52 -1.27 -14.32
CA ALA A 185 16.83 -1.02 -13.74
C ALA A 185 17.65 -2.31 -13.62
N ASP A 186 18.98 -2.21 -13.73
CA ASP A 186 19.87 -3.36 -13.50
C ASP A 186 19.76 -3.84 -12.03
N PRO A 187 19.34 -5.09 -11.77
CA PRO A 187 19.30 -5.64 -10.41
C PRO A 187 20.67 -5.72 -9.72
N GLY A 188 21.77 -5.71 -10.48
CA GLY A 188 23.14 -5.71 -9.97
C GLY A 188 23.46 -4.49 -9.09
N VAL A 189 22.87 -3.32 -9.39
CA VAL A 189 23.12 -2.07 -8.65
C VAL A 189 22.70 -2.13 -7.18
N ALA A 190 21.72 -2.98 -6.85
CA ALA A 190 21.23 -3.16 -5.48
C ALA A 190 22.13 -4.06 -4.61
N ARG A 191 23.11 -4.75 -5.23
CA ARG A 191 23.95 -5.78 -4.57
C ARG A 191 25.40 -5.36 -4.42
N THR A 192 25.73 -4.08 -4.59
CA THR A 192 27.09 -3.59 -4.42
C THR A 192 27.48 -3.52 -2.94
N ASP A 193 28.76 -3.73 -2.64
CA ASP A 193 29.29 -3.56 -1.27
C ASP A 193 29.07 -2.15 -0.71
N ALA A 194 29.00 -1.15 -1.59
CA ALA A 194 28.74 0.22 -1.19
C ALA A 194 27.29 0.41 -0.70
N VAL A 195 26.32 -0.18 -1.39
CA VAL A 195 24.90 -0.16 -1.00
C VAL A 195 24.69 -0.94 0.30
N GLU A 196 25.32 -2.11 0.46
CA GLU A 196 25.23 -2.85 1.72
C GLU A 196 25.85 -2.08 2.89
N ARG A 197 27.00 -1.41 2.68
CA ARG A 197 27.60 -0.53 3.70
C ARG A 197 26.69 0.63 4.06
N ALA A 198 25.95 1.19 3.09
CA ALA A 198 25.02 2.29 3.31
C ALA A 198 23.81 1.88 4.19
N SER A 199 23.44 0.59 4.22
CA SER A 199 22.34 0.09 5.07
C SER A 199 22.50 0.43 6.56
N ARG A 200 23.74 0.58 7.04
CA ARG A 200 24.07 0.94 8.44
C ARG A 200 23.73 2.39 8.80
N SER A 201 23.31 3.18 7.82
CA SER A 201 22.95 4.59 7.95
C SER A 201 21.52 4.86 7.49
N ILE A 202 20.76 3.82 7.21
CA ILE A 202 19.35 3.91 6.84
C ILE A 202 18.54 3.47 8.03
N VAL A 203 17.52 4.26 8.34
CA VAL A 203 16.78 4.14 9.59
C VAL A 203 15.29 4.03 9.34
N LYS A 204 14.66 3.15 10.12
CA LYS A 204 13.21 3.06 10.21
C LYS A 204 12.74 4.12 11.16
N ILE A 205 11.79 4.93 10.72
CA ILE A 205 11.15 5.95 11.52
C ILE A 205 9.77 5.45 11.91
N ALA A 206 9.44 5.56 13.18
CA ALA A 206 8.12 5.26 13.69
C ALA A 206 7.68 6.40 14.60
N THR A 207 6.42 6.81 14.51
CA THR A 207 5.87 7.84 15.39
C THR A 207 4.74 7.28 16.24
N ALA A 208 4.56 7.84 17.43
CA ALA A 208 3.49 7.42 18.33
C ALA A 208 2.11 7.69 17.69
N PRO A 209 1.12 6.80 17.89
CA PRO A 209 -0.23 7.05 17.42
C PRO A 209 -0.79 8.38 17.94
N THR A 210 -1.29 9.22 17.03
CA THR A 210 -2.03 10.44 17.35
C THR A 210 -3.44 10.40 16.74
N GLU A 211 -4.23 11.44 16.99
CA GLU A 211 -5.57 11.64 16.44
C GLU A 211 -5.61 11.66 14.89
N CYS A 212 -4.46 11.76 14.22
CA CYS A 212 -4.35 11.80 12.75
C CYS A 212 -4.65 10.45 12.03
N GLY A 213 -4.92 9.35 12.76
CA GLY A 213 -5.11 7.98 12.22
C GLY A 213 -3.92 7.37 11.45
N GLY A 214 -3.86 6.04 11.30
CA GLY A 214 -2.91 5.31 10.43
C GLY A 214 -1.60 4.82 11.08
N GLN A 215 -0.90 3.88 10.44
CA GLN A 215 0.45 3.47 10.84
C GLN A 215 1.43 4.59 10.48
N TYR A 216 2.08 5.17 11.48
CA TYR A 216 3.02 6.26 11.28
C TYR A 216 4.43 5.71 11.24
N GLY A 217 4.94 5.54 10.03
CA GLY A 217 6.32 5.19 9.85
C GLY A 217 6.79 5.44 8.44
N GLY A 218 8.07 5.69 8.33
CA GLY A 218 8.73 5.93 7.07
C GLY A 218 10.16 5.46 7.15
N SER A 219 10.92 5.89 6.17
CA SER A 219 12.35 5.70 6.09
C SER A 219 13.04 7.03 6.38
N GLY A 220 14.30 6.95 6.75
CA GLY A 220 15.19 8.08 6.88
C GLY A 220 16.63 7.65 6.63
N TRP A 221 17.52 8.61 6.57
CA TRP A 221 18.95 8.36 6.44
C TRP A 221 19.79 9.36 7.21
N VAL A 222 20.95 8.91 7.68
CA VAL A 222 21.86 9.71 8.51
C VAL A 222 22.63 10.68 7.62
N GLN A 223 22.37 11.97 7.78
CA GLN A 223 22.99 13.04 7.00
C GLN A 223 24.25 13.60 7.69
N ALA A 224 24.24 13.61 9.02
CA ALA A 224 25.36 14.00 9.87
C ALA A 224 25.27 13.22 11.19
N PRO A 225 26.30 13.21 12.06
CA PRO A 225 26.23 12.56 13.36
C PRO A 225 24.98 13.01 14.14
N GLY A 226 24.14 12.05 14.53
CA GLY A 226 22.87 12.32 15.22
C GLY A 226 21.80 13.04 14.39
N ARG A 227 22.01 13.32 13.10
CA ARG A 227 21.03 14.00 12.23
C ARG A 227 20.48 13.05 11.18
N VAL A 228 19.16 12.90 11.18
CA VAL A 228 18.44 12.04 10.22
C VAL A 228 17.54 12.89 9.34
N VAL A 229 17.66 12.73 8.02
CA VAL A 229 16.74 13.31 7.05
C VAL A 229 15.58 12.35 6.80
N THR A 230 14.36 12.90 6.70
CA THR A 230 13.15 12.19 6.28
C THR A 230 12.17 13.17 5.61
N ASN A 231 10.97 12.72 5.27
CA ASN A 231 9.90 13.60 4.79
C ASN A 231 9.14 14.27 5.94
N ALA A 232 8.59 15.45 5.68
CA ALA A 232 7.76 16.14 6.65
C ALA A 232 6.46 15.37 6.93
N HIS A 233 5.82 14.79 5.90
CA HIS A 233 4.59 14.03 6.09
C HIS A 233 4.75 12.78 6.96
N VAL A 234 5.97 12.23 7.10
CA VAL A 234 6.25 11.08 7.97
C VAL A 234 6.09 11.46 9.45
N VAL A 235 6.34 12.72 9.80
CA VAL A 235 6.31 13.24 11.18
C VAL A 235 5.25 14.32 11.41
N ALA A 236 4.44 14.63 10.40
CA ALA A 236 3.39 15.66 10.49
C ALA A 236 2.31 15.27 11.49
N GLY A 237 1.96 16.18 12.41
CA GLY A 237 0.96 15.94 13.46
C GLY A 237 1.30 14.76 14.38
N SER A 238 2.56 14.32 14.39
CA SER A 238 2.98 13.16 15.16
C SER A 238 3.41 13.52 16.58
N GLY A 239 3.23 12.56 17.49
CA GLY A 239 3.81 12.59 18.84
C GLY A 239 5.31 12.24 18.82
N PRO A 240 5.82 11.62 19.90
CA PRO A 240 7.23 11.19 19.96
C PRO A 240 7.65 10.36 18.74
N VAL A 241 8.78 10.74 18.14
CA VAL A 241 9.39 10.06 17.01
C VAL A 241 10.49 9.13 17.52
N THR A 242 10.55 7.93 16.94
CA THR A 242 11.61 6.95 17.22
C THR A 242 12.29 6.50 15.95
N VAL A 243 13.56 6.13 16.07
CA VAL A 243 14.47 5.80 14.97
C VAL A 243 15.18 4.48 15.28
N GLN A 244 15.26 3.58 14.28
CA GLN A 244 16.00 2.31 14.39
C GLN A 244 16.87 2.08 13.16
N VAL A 245 18.17 1.90 13.34
CA VAL A 245 19.10 1.56 12.24
C VAL A 245 18.74 0.17 11.69
N ARG A 246 18.62 0.04 10.36
CA ARG A 246 18.19 -1.21 9.69
C ARG A 246 16.82 -1.74 10.15
N GLY A 247 16.07 -0.98 10.95
CA GLY A 247 14.83 -1.44 11.58
C GLY A 247 15.05 -2.47 12.68
N GLU A 248 16.27 -2.58 13.21
CA GLU A 248 16.70 -3.55 14.20
C GLU A 248 17.23 -2.83 15.47
N GLY A 249 17.30 -3.56 16.59
CA GLY A 249 17.88 -3.04 17.83
C GLY A 249 17.02 -2.03 18.59
N GLU A 250 17.68 -1.18 19.39
CA GLU A 250 17.04 -0.20 20.26
C GLU A 250 16.33 0.92 19.47
N ARG A 251 15.16 1.34 19.98
CA ARG A 251 14.44 2.52 19.47
C ARG A 251 15.01 3.78 20.10
N LEU A 252 15.70 4.57 19.30
CA LEU A 252 16.27 5.83 19.74
C LEU A 252 15.25 6.96 19.57
N ARG A 253 15.19 7.86 20.55
CA ARG A 253 14.26 9.00 20.51
C ARG A 253 14.78 10.05 19.54
N GLY A 254 13.92 10.48 18.61
CA GLY A 254 14.17 11.58 17.69
C GLY A 254 13.37 12.83 18.06
N THR A 255 13.99 13.99 17.93
CA THR A 255 13.34 15.30 18.06
C THR A 255 13.35 15.99 16.70
N VAL A 256 12.20 16.47 16.23
CA VAL A 256 12.16 17.21 14.97
C VAL A 256 12.79 18.59 15.18
N VAL A 257 13.88 18.88 14.45
CA VAL A 257 14.62 20.16 14.53
C VAL A 257 14.51 21.00 13.26
N MET A 258 13.99 20.39 12.19
CA MET A 258 13.54 21.09 10.98
C MET A 258 12.26 20.41 10.49
N PHE A 259 11.30 21.23 10.08
CA PHE A 259 10.07 20.80 9.45
C PHE A 259 9.70 21.78 8.34
N ASP A 260 9.81 21.34 7.08
CA ASP A 260 9.42 22.10 5.89
C ASP A 260 8.25 21.37 5.19
N PRO A 261 7.00 21.78 5.44
CA PRO A 261 5.83 21.16 4.82
C PRO A 261 5.73 21.43 3.32
N ARG A 262 6.37 22.51 2.83
CA ARG A 262 6.38 22.83 1.40
C ARG A 262 7.35 21.90 0.68
N ALA A 263 8.60 21.80 1.12
CA ALA A 263 9.56 20.89 0.51
C ALA A 263 9.27 19.40 0.80
N ASP A 264 8.39 19.12 1.76
CA ASP A 264 8.16 17.79 2.33
C ASP A 264 9.44 17.17 2.89
N LEU A 265 10.15 17.96 3.71
CA LEU A 265 11.42 17.57 4.33
C LEU A 265 11.37 17.83 5.84
N ALA A 266 11.94 16.90 6.60
CA ALA A 266 12.19 17.07 8.02
C ALA A 266 13.58 16.56 8.40
N VAL A 267 14.14 17.15 9.44
CA VAL A 267 15.39 16.67 10.06
C VAL A 267 15.11 16.34 11.51
N LEU A 268 15.52 15.14 11.91
CA LEU A 268 15.48 14.66 13.28
C LEU A 268 16.87 14.80 13.92
N ASP A 269 16.87 15.29 15.16
CA ASP A 269 17.97 15.14 16.09
C ASP A 269 17.80 13.86 16.90
N VAL A 270 18.81 13.01 16.86
CA VAL A 270 18.86 11.69 17.52
C VAL A 270 20.22 11.57 18.21
N PRO A 271 20.42 12.19 19.38
CA PRO A 271 21.74 12.30 20.02
C PRO A 271 22.44 10.95 20.26
N ASP A 272 21.66 9.91 20.56
CA ASP A 272 22.17 8.56 20.86
C ASP A 272 22.45 7.71 19.61
N LEU A 273 22.23 8.26 18.40
CA LEU A 273 22.39 7.54 17.14
C LEU A 273 23.86 7.36 16.76
N LYS A 274 24.35 6.13 16.90
CA LYS A 274 25.70 5.71 16.48
C LYS A 274 25.66 5.07 15.09
N ALA A 275 25.53 5.90 14.06
CA ALA A 275 25.58 5.48 12.67
C ALA A 275 26.38 6.49 11.83
N PRO A 276 27.15 6.05 10.81
CA PRO A 276 27.93 6.95 9.99
C PRO A 276 27.01 7.80 9.10
N ALA A 277 27.42 9.02 8.78
CA ALA A 277 26.72 9.84 7.80
C ALA A 277 26.89 9.29 6.39
N LEU A 278 25.83 9.30 5.59
CA LEU A 278 25.91 8.96 4.17
C LEU A 278 26.43 10.17 3.36
N PRO A 279 27.42 9.96 2.49
CA PRO A 279 27.86 11.02 1.58
C PRO A 279 26.79 11.32 0.54
N MET A 280 26.61 12.59 0.20
CA MET A 280 25.70 13.04 -0.87
C MET A 280 26.47 13.28 -2.17
N THR A 281 25.91 12.91 -3.33
CA THR A 281 26.43 13.41 -4.61
C THR A 281 26.04 14.87 -4.83
N SER A 282 26.98 15.70 -5.27
CA SER A 282 26.75 17.09 -5.68
C SER A 282 26.28 17.20 -7.13
N THR A 283 26.55 16.18 -7.95
CA THR A 283 26.19 16.14 -9.36
C THR A 283 24.84 15.44 -9.53
N PRO A 284 23.87 16.06 -10.24
CA PRO A 284 22.64 15.40 -10.62
C PRO A 284 22.90 14.12 -11.42
N LEU A 285 22.07 13.10 -11.20
CA LEU A 285 22.16 11.88 -11.99
C LEU A 285 21.69 12.13 -13.43
N ARG A 286 22.36 11.48 -14.38
CA ARG A 286 21.98 11.53 -15.78
C ARG A 286 20.73 10.68 -16.02
N PRO A 287 19.90 10.99 -17.02
CA PRO A 287 18.82 10.11 -17.44
C PRO A 287 19.34 8.70 -17.77
N ASN A 288 18.52 7.68 -17.54
CA ASN A 288 18.81 6.26 -17.71
C ASN A 288 19.90 5.69 -16.78
N THR A 289 20.34 6.44 -15.76
CA THR A 289 21.27 5.93 -14.74
C THR A 289 20.55 4.96 -13.80
N ASP A 290 21.18 3.83 -13.52
CA ASP A 290 20.72 2.90 -12.49
C ASP A 290 21.08 3.40 -11.09
N ALA A 291 20.11 3.31 -10.20
CA ALA A 291 20.15 3.76 -8.82
C ALA A 291 19.44 2.75 -7.92
N VAL A 292 19.40 3.04 -6.63
CA VAL A 292 18.83 2.17 -5.61
C VAL A 292 17.94 2.98 -4.69
N ILE A 293 16.73 2.52 -4.42
CA ILE A 293 15.90 3.00 -3.32
C ILE A 293 16.04 2.04 -2.16
N ALA A 294 16.31 2.56 -0.97
CA ALA A 294 16.44 1.75 0.23
C ALA A 294 15.55 2.29 1.36
N GLY A 295 14.84 1.41 2.05
CA GLY A 295 13.84 1.80 3.03
C GLY A 295 13.01 0.66 3.61
N TYR A 296 11.84 0.98 4.13
CA TYR A 296 10.94 0.09 4.87
C TYR A 296 9.54 0.08 4.25
N PRO A 297 9.37 -0.54 3.06
CA PRO A 297 8.09 -0.58 2.38
C PRO A 297 7.04 -1.28 3.25
N GLY A 298 5.84 -0.70 3.30
CA GLY A 298 4.73 -1.10 4.15
C GLY A 298 4.97 -0.90 5.65
N GLY A 299 6.08 -0.29 6.06
CA GLY A 299 6.53 -0.34 7.46
C GLY A 299 7.16 -1.69 7.83
N GLY A 300 7.51 -2.52 6.85
CA GLY A 300 8.07 -3.86 7.05
C GLY A 300 9.58 -3.89 7.34
N PRO A 301 10.27 -4.99 6.96
CA PRO A 301 11.72 -5.10 7.08
C PRO A 301 12.45 -4.21 6.06
N TYR A 302 13.74 -3.97 6.30
CA TYR A 302 14.60 -3.26 5.35
C TYR A 302 14.60 -3.93 3.98
N ARG A 303 14.46 -3.11 2.93
CA ARG A 303 14.46 -3.53 1.53
C ARG A 303 15.25 -2.55 0.68
N VAL A 304 15.84 -3.11 -0.37
CA VAL A 304 16.62 -2.41 -1.40
C VAL A 304 15.98 -2.72 -2.74
N ILE A 305 15.68 -1.69 -3.52
CA ILE A 305 14.93 -1.76 -4.77
C ILE A 305 15.75 -1.03 -5.84
N SER A 306 16.04 -1.69 -6.96
CA SER A 306 16.68 -1.03 -8.10
C SER A 306 15.74 -0.01 -8.73
N ALA A 307 16.28 1.13 -9.15
CA ALA A 307 15.55 2.24 -9.73
C ALA A 307 16.26 2.75 -10.98
N LYS A 308 15.51 3.09 -12.03
CA LYS A 308 16.08 3.76 -13.21
C LYS A 308 15.67 5.22 -13.24
N VAL A 309 16.65 6.11 -13.31
CA VAL A 309 16.45 7.55 -13.14
C VAL A 309 16.04 8.20 -14.47
N SER A 310 14.99 9.01 -14.46
CA SER A 310 14.63 9.89 -15.57
C SER A 310 15.37 11.22 -15.52
N THR A 311 15.06 12.14 -16.44
CA THR A 311 15.58 13.50 -16.39
C THR A 311 15.06 14.25 -15.16
N PRO A 312 15.92 14.96 -14.41
CA PRO A 312 15.45 15.85 -13.35
C PRO A 312 14.47 16.88 -13.91
N LEU A 313 13.41 17.16 -13.16
CA LEU A 313 12.34 18.06 -13.58
C LEU A 313 11.87 18.91 -12.40
N GLN A 314 11.25 20.05 -12.73
CA GLN A 314 10.57 20.89 -11.75
C GLN A 314 9.10 20.49 -11.69
N ALA A 315 8.71 19.90 -10.57
CA ALA A 315 7.33 19.51 -10.30
C ALA A 315 6.63 20.62 -9.55
N ARG A 316 5.52 21.13 -10.12
CA ARG A 316 4.61 22.04 -9.43
C ARG A 316 3.42 21.26 -8.90
N GLY A 317 3.24 21.29 -7.60
CA GLY A 317 2.21 20.53 -6.91
C GLY A 317 1.77 21.17 -5.60
N HIS A 318 1.07 20.37 -4.80
CA HIS A 318 0.58 20.81 -3.49
C HIS A 318 1.62 20.51 -2.40
N ASP A 319 1.58 21.25 -1.30
CA ASP A 319 2.26 20.91 -0.05
C ASP A 319 1.61 19.70 0.66
N ILE A 320 2.17 19.29 1.80
CA ILE A 320 1.63 18.16 2.59
C ILE A 320 0.26 18.46 3.21
N TYR A 321 -0.23 19.70 3.13
CA TYR A 321 -1.54 20.15 3.61
C TYR A 321 -2.50 20.53 2.47
N GLY A 322 -2.16 20.16 1.23
CA GLY A 322 -3.01 20.42 0.07
C GLY A 322 -3.05 21.89 -0.35
N GLN A 323 -2.06 22.71 0.03
CA GLN A 323 -1.92 24.07 -0.50
C GLN A 323 -1.18 24.03 -1.84
N PRO A 324 -1.73 24.60 -2.92
CA PRO A 324 -1.12 24.58 -4.25
C PRO A 324 0.09 25.51 -4.35
N GLY A 325 0.79 25.44 -5.49
CA GLY A 325 1.87 26.38 -5.83
C GLY A 325 3.20 26.10 -5.15
N VAL A 326 3.54 24.82 -4.96
CA VAL A 326 4.86 24.39 -4.51
C VAL A 326 5.67 23.85 -5.67
N ASP A 327 6.79 24.50 -5.96
CA ASP A 327 7.77 24.03 -6.92
C ASP A 327 8.84 23.17 -6.23
N ARG A 328 9.09 21.97 -6.75
CA ARG A 328 10.09 21.02 -6.24
C ARG A 328 10.95 20.48 -7.37
N SER A 329 12.25 20.46 -7.16
CA SER A 329 13.18 19.77 -8.07
C SER A 329 13.22 18.29 -7.71
N VAL A 330 12.78 17.44 -8.63
CA VAL A 330 12.60 16.00 -8.42
C VAL A 330 13.18 15.17 -9.56
N TYR A 331 13.54 13.93 -9.27
CA TYR A 331 13.64 12.87 -10.27
C TYR A 331 12.32 12.09 -10.31
N ALA A 332 11.83 11.77 -11.50
CA ALA A 332 10.96 10.61 -11.65
C ALA A 332 11.84 9.36 -11.83
N VAL A 333 11.43 8.22 -11.29
CA VAL A 333 12.20 6.98 -11.35
C VAL A 333 11.30 5.80 -11.65
N ASN A 334 11.77 4.87 -12.48
CA ASN A 334 11.14 3.56 -12.65
C ASN A 334 11.58 2.67 -11.49
N ALA A 335 10.74 2.57 -10.46
CA ALA A 335 10.89 1.70 -9.30
C ALA A 335 9.54 1.50 -8.58
N PRO A 336 9.26 0.29 -8.06
CA PRO A 336 8.05 -0.01 -7.29
C PRO A 336 8.07 0.65 -5.90
N VAL A 337 7.91 1.97 -5.85
CA VAL A 337 7.84 2.75 -4.61
C VAL A 337 6.50 2.49 -3.90
N ARG A 338 6.55 2.18 -2.61
CA ARG A 338 5.41 1.84 -1.76
C ARG A 338 5.35 2.75 -0.53
N PRO A 339 4.19 2.84 0.16
CA PRO A 339 4.11 3.40 1.51
C PRO A 339 5.28 2.92 2.38
N GLY A 340 5.86 3.79 3.21
CA GLY A 340 7.01 3.46 4.07
C GLY A 340 8.39 3.66 3.43
N ASN A 341 8.51 3.75 2.09
CA ASN A 341 9.75 4.19 1.44
C ASN A 341 10.00 5.71 1.61
N SER A 342 8.95 6.50 1.89
CA SER A 342 9.03 7.94 2.11
C SER A 342 10.13 8.30 3.11
N GLY A 343 10.98 9.25 2.73
CA GLY A 343 12.11 9.74 3.52
C GLY A 343 13.38 8.89 3.36
N GLY A 344 13.29 7.74 2.70
CA GLY A 344 14.42 6.88 2.39
C GLY A 344 15.31 7.48 1.29
N PRO A 345 16.61 7.13 1.27
CA PRO A 345 17.51 7.64 0.24
C PRO A 345 17.32 6.90 -1.09
N MET A 346 17.47 7.65 -2.18
CA MET A 346 17.90 7.11 -3.45
C MET A 346 19.43 7.16 -3.49
N LEU A 347 20.08 6.01 -3.62
CA LEU A 347 21.53 5.83 -3.65
C LEU A 347 22.03 5.59 -5.07
N THR A 348 23.24 6.06 -5.33
CA THR A 348 24.06 5.65 -6.46
C THR A 348 24.66 4.26 -6.22
N ALA A 349 25.21 3.63 -7.27
CA ALA A 349 25.89 2.34 -7.18
C ALA A 349 27.07 2.32 -6.18
N ASP A 350 27.72 3.48 -5.97
CA ASP A 350 28.80 3.71 -5.01
C ASP A 350 28.31 4.13 -3.60
N GLY A 351 26.99 4.02 -3.33
CA GLY A 351 26.42 4.20 -2.00
C GLY A 351 26.30 5.66 -1.54
N ARG A 352 26.32 6.63 -2.48
CA ARG A 352 26.09 8.05 -2.19
C ARG A 352 24.62 8.38 -2.35
N VAL A 353 24.08 9.23 -1.48
CA VAL A 353 22.71 9.72 -1.61
C VAL A 353 22.62 10.66 -2.81
N ALA A 354 21.71 10.38 -3.73
CA ALA A 354 21.35 11.21 -4.88
C ALA A 354 20.03 11.97 -4.70
N GLY A 355 19.20 11.54 -3.74
CA GLY A 355 17.98 12.24 -3.36
C GLY A 355 17.21 11.51 -2.26
N THR A 356 16.05 12.07 -1.89
CA THR A 356 15.16 11.53 -0.86
C THR A 356 13.80 11.18 -1.47
N VAL A 357 13.37 9.92 -1.36
CA VAL A 357 12.07 9.45 -1.87
C VAL A 357 10.95 10.19 -1.15
N PHE A 358 9.93 10.67 -1.87
CA PHE A 358 8.81 11.40 -1.25
C PHE A 358 7.42 11.00 -1.74
N ALA A 359 7.28 10.52 -2.98
CA ALA A 359 5.97 10.22 -3.55
C ALA A 359 6.01 9.14 -4.64
N ARG A 360 4.82 8.72 -5.08
CA ARG A 360 4.56 7.78 -6.19
C ARG A 360 3.60 8.43 -7.18
N ALA A 361 3.67 8.05 -8.46
CA ALA A 361 2.63 8.39 -9.43
C ALA A 361 1.30 7.70 -9.08
N LYS A 362 0.18 8.35 -9.42
CA LYS A 362 -1.17 7.78 -9.25
C LYS A 362 -1.56 6.84 -10.38
N SER A 363 -0.95 6.98 -11.56
CA SER A 363 -1.21 6.14 -12.71
C SER A 363 -0.65 4.73 -12.53
N THR A 364 -1.13 3.82 -13.38
CA THR A 364 -0.69 2.43 -13.49
C THR A 364 0.75 2.38 -14.03
N GLY A 365 1.72 2.44 -13.13
CA GLY A 365 3.15 2.23 -13.41
C GLY A 365 3.97 2.22 -12.13
N ASP A 366 5.14 1.60 -12.16
CA ASP A 366 6.14 1.61 -11.08
C ASP A 366 6.93 2.94 -11.11
N THR A 367 6.23 4.08 -11.07
CA THR A 367 6.88 5.40 -11.06
C THR A 367 6.95 5.96 -9.64
N GLY A 368 8.17 6.19 -9.17
CA GLY A 368 8.48 6.91 -7.93
C GLY A 368 8.97 8.34 -8.20
N TYR A 369 8.88 9.19 -7.17
CA TYR A 369 9.44 10.54 -7.19
C TYR A 369 10.40 10.75 -6.03
N VAL A 370 11.53 11.38 -6.35
CA VAL A 370 12.67 11.57 -5.43
C VAL A 370 13.09 13.04 -5.45
N LEU A 371 13.09 13.69 -4.29
CA LEU A 371 13.60 15.06 -4.13
C LEU A 371 15.11 15.07 -4.43
N THR A 372 15.55 16.00 -5.27
CA THR A 372 16.98 16.13 -5.60
C THR A 372 17.79 16.63 -4.39
N ASN A 373 19.08 16.28 -4.35
CA ASN A 373 20.01 16.83 -3.36
C ASN A 373 20.12 18.36 -3.43
N GLN A 374 19.89 18.97 -4.60
CA GLN A 374 19.86 20.42 -4.73
C GLN A 374 18.73 21.02 -3.88
N MET A 375 17.55 20.42 -3.92
CA MET A 375 16.42 20.82 -3.07
C MET A 375 16.78 20.66 -1.59
N LEU A 376 17.33 19.51 -1.21
CA LEU A 376 17.70 19.21 0.17
C LEU A 376 18.76 20.17 0.73
N THR A 377 19.87 20.38 0.01
CA THR A 377 20.96 21.27 0.44
C THR A 377 20.52 22.72 0.61
N SER A 378 19.60 23.20 -0.24
CA SER A 378 19.00 24.54 -0.10
C SER A 378 18.19 24.73 1.18
N ARG A 379 17.75 23.63 1.81
CA ARG A 379 17.00 23.64 3.07
C ARG A 379 17.90 23.35 4.27
N LEU A 380 18.85 22.41 4.16
CA LEU A 380 19.70 22.00 5.29
C LEU A 380 20.53 23.14 5.91
N GLY A 381 20.78 24.24 5.19
CA GLY A 381 21.48 25.41 5.75
C GLY A 381 20.74 26.12 6.89
N SER A 382 19.44 25.85 7.10
CA SER A 382 18.62 26.47 8.15
C SER A 382 18.28 25.53 9.31
N VAL A 383 18.97 24.40 9.46
CA VAL A 383 18.71 23.43 10.55
C VAL A 383 19.26 23.97 11.88
N GLY A 384 18.37 24.27 12.82
CA GLY A 384 18.72 24.58 14.20
C GLY A 384 18.91 23.32 15.06
N SER A 385 19.11 23.51 16.37
CA SER A 385 19.17 22.42 17.36
C SER A 385 17.94 22.35 18.26
N SER A 386 17.02 23.31 18.16
CA SER A 386 15.81 23.36 18.98
C SER A 386 14.68 22.56 18.33
N SER A 387 13.84 21.96 19.17
CA SER A 387 12.62 21.28 18.72
C SER A 387 11.71 22.26 17.98
N VAL A 388 11.14 21.82 16.85
CA VAL A 388 10.15 22.58 16.08
C VAL A 388 8.81 21.85 16.04
N PRO A 389 7.68 22.57 16.02
CA PRO A 389 6.36 21.96 15.87
C PRO A 389 6.20 21.20 14.54
N THR A 390 5.47 20.08 14.56
CA THR A 390 5.19 19.24 13.38
C THR A 390 3.85 19.56 12.68
N GLY A 391 3.25 20.69 13.05
CA GLY A 391 2.01 21.18 12.44
C GLY A 391 0.80 20.25 12.60
N ALA A 392 -0.17 20.40 11.69
CA ALA A 392 -1.38 19.59 11.65
C ALA A 392 -1.13 18.20 11.04
N CYS A 393 -2.16 17.36 11.04
CA CYS A 393 -2.17 16.13 10.26
C CYS A 393 -1.99 16.46 8.77
N ALA A 394 -1.00 15.83 8.12
CA ALA A 394 -0.84 15.95 6.67
C ALA A 394 -2.10 15.40 5.96
N ILE A 395 -2.51 16.06 4.88
CA ILE A 395 -3.56 15.53 3.99
C ILE A 395 -2.94 14.34 3.25
N ARG A 396 -3.60 13.21 3.35
CA ARG A 396 -3.12 11.92 2.87
C ARG A 396 -3.70 11.54 1.51
#